data_AF-A0A4V1E0F6-F1
#
_entry.id   AF-A0A4V1E0F6-F1
#
_cell.length_a   1.000
_cell.length_b   1.000
_cell.length_c   1.000
_cell.angle_alpha   90.00
_cell.angle_beta   90.00
_cell.angle_gamma   90.00
#
_symmetry.space_group_name_H-M   'P 1'
#
loop_
_entity.id
_entity.type
_entity.pdbx_description
1 polymer ?
#
loop_
_entity_poly.entity_id
_entity_poly.type
_entity_poly.pdbx_seq_one_letter_code
_entity_poly.pdbx_strand_id
1 'polypeptide(L)'
;MKHAFFPLALCLALAAPAHAQEPEEGLGLVERGLRQLFDGFIQDLEPTLNDLTQSMRELEPMARQLAELIGDVRHYEAPERLENGDIIIRRKADAPPPPPLPETQTDQPPQGQIDL
;
A
#
# COMPACT_ATOMS: atom_id res chain seq x y z
N MET A 1 -10.16 67.30 28.28
CA MET A 1 -10.59 66.21 27.38
C MET A 1 -9.46 65.91 26.38
N LYS A 2 -8.35 65.27 26.79
CA LYS A 2 -7.20 65.05 25.88
C LYS A 2 -6.47 63.70 26.07
N HIS A 3 -6.88 62.88 27.04
CA HIS A 3 -6.10 61.69 27.44
C HIS A 3 -6.72 60.36 26.99
N ALA A 4 -7.89 60.37 26.36
CA ALA A 4 -8.55 59.15 25.86
C ALA A 4 -7.96 58.62 24.54
N PHE A 5 -7.12 59.39 23.85
CA PHE A 5 -6.53 58.99 22.56
C PHE A 5 -5.25 58.15 22.71
N PHE A 6 -4.62 58.18 23.89
CA PHE A 6 -3.33 57.54 24.14
C PHE A 6 -3.38 55.99 24.24
N PRO A 7 -4.37 55.35 24.90
CA PRO A 7 -4.39 53.89 25.00
C PRO A 7 -4.80 53.20 23.68
N LEU A 8 -5.59 53.87 22.83
CA LEU A 8 -6.01 53.34 21.53
C LEU A 8 -4.84 53.23 20.55
N ALA A 9 -3.96 54.23 20.54
CA ALA A 9 -2.76 54.24 19.71
C ALA A 9 -1.74 53.16 20.13
N LEU A 10 -1.66 52.85 21.42
CA LEU A 10 -0.76 51.80 21.93
C LEU A 10 -1.25 50.40 21.57
N CYS A 11 -2.56 50.13 21.65
CA CYS A 11 -3.13 48.86 21.18
C CYS A 11 -2.99 48.68 19.67
N LEU A 12 -3.10 49.76 18.88
CA LEU A 12 -2.92 49.70 17.43
C LEU A 12 -1.44 49.51 17.03
N ALA A 13 -0.50 50.01 17.83
CA ALA A 13 0.93 49.80 17.64
C ALA A 13 1.39 48.38 17.99
N LEU A 14 0.75 47.72 18.96
CA LEU A 14 0.97 46.29 19.26
C LEU A 14 0.26 45.35 18.27
N ALA A 15 -0.70 45.86 17.50
CA ALA A 15 -1.40 45.12 16.44
C ALA A 15 -0.75 45.27 15.05
N ALA A 16 0.44 45.88 14.96
CA ALA A 16 1.22 45.92 13.72
C ALA A 16 1.51 44.47 13.26
N PRO A 17 1.22 44.12 11.99
CA PRO A 17 1.32 42.74 11.54
C PRO A 17 2.79 42.33 11.51
N ALA A 18 3.11 41.26 12.24
CA ALA A 18 3.82 40.05 11.79
C ALA A 18 4.85 40.13 10.62
N HIS A 19 5.58 41.23 10.44
CA HIS A 19 6.64 41.37 9.45
C HIS A 19 8.04 41.22 10.09
N ALA A 20 8.20 40.19 10.91
CA ALA A 20 9.50 39.78 11.45
C ALA A 20 9.59 38.27 11.69
N GLN A 21 8.66 37.48 11.15
CA GLN A 21 8.79 36.03 11.17
C GLN A 21 9.70 35.64 10.01
N GLU A 22 10.91 35.20 10.32
CA GLU A 22 11.85 34.73 9.30
C GLU A 22 11.17 33.64 8.47
N PRO A 23 11.25 33.69 7.13
CA PRO A 23 10.57 32.71 6.27
C PRO A 23 10.99 31.27 6.58
N GLU A 24 12.23 31.07 7.03
CA GLU A 24 12.77 29.79 7.51
C GLU A 24 11.99 29.24 8.73
N GLU A 25 11.66 30.07 9.72
CA GLU A 25 10.86 29.66 10.88
C GLU A 25 9.41 29.34 10.52
N GLY A 26 8.83 30.09 9.58
CA GLY A 26 7.49 29.84 9.06
C GLY A 26 7.39 28.51 8.32
N LEU A 27 8.37 28.20 7.47
CA LEU A 27 8.46 26.92 6.76
C LEU A 27 8.63 25.74 7.74
N GLY A 28 9.49 25.89 8.75
CA GLY A 28 9.68 24.87 9.78
C GLY A 28 8.45 24.64 10.67
N LEU A 29 7.58 25.64 10.85
CA LEU A 29 6.29 25.49 11.54
C LEU A 29 5.25 24.77 10.67
N VAL A 30 5.19 25.07 9.38
CA VAL A 30 4.32 24.36 8.43
C VAL A 30 4.73 22.90 8.30
N GLU A 31 6.03 22.61 8.19
CA GLU A 31 6.56 21.25 8.16
C GLU A 31 6.17 20.47 9.43
N ARG A 32 6.32 21.08 10.61
CA ARG A 32 5.88 20.50 11.89
C ARG A 32 4.38 20.24 11.93
N GLY A 33 3.56 21.18 11.45
CA GLY A 33 2.11 21.03 11.38
C GLY A 33 1.67 19.91 10.43
N LEU A 34 2.29 19.82 9.25
CA LEU A 34 2.05 18.73 8.31
C LEU A 34 2.45 17.38 8.93
N ARG A 35 3.60 17.31 9.59
CA ARG A 35 4.05 16.09 10.27
C ARG A 35 3.05 15.64 11.35
N GLN A 36 2.59 16.54 12.20
CA GLN A 36 1.58 16.23 13.21
C GLN A 36 0.26 15.75 12.60
N LEU A 37 -0.17 16.35 11.49
CA LEU A 37 -1.36 15.91 10.76
C LEU A 37 -1.18 14.51 10.16
N PHE A 38 -0.05 14.25 9.51
CA PHE A 38 0.27 12.93 8.95
C PHE A 38 0.38 11.87 10.04
N ASP A 39 1.04 12.17 11.16
CA ASP A 39 1.17 11.26 12.29
C ASP A 39 -0.20 10.90 12.88
N GLY A 40 -1.11 11.88 13.01
CA GLY A 40 -2.50 11.64 13.43
C GLY A 40 -3.27 10.76 12.44
N PHE A 41 -3.16 11.05 11.15
CA PHE A 41 -3.80 10.25 10.10
C PHE A 41 -3.29 8.80 10.07
N ILE A 42 -1.98 8.59 10.23
CA ILE A 42 -1.40 7.24 10.31
C ILE A 42 -1.86 6.52 11.57
N GLN A 43 -1.97 7.20 12.72
CA GLN A 43 -2.51 6.60 13.94
C GLN A 43 -3.98 6.17 13.77
N ASP A 44 -4.79 6.98 13.09
CA ASP A 44 -6.18 6.63 12.80
C ASP A 44 -6.28 5.44 11.83
N LEU A 45 -5.34 5.31 10.87
CA LEU A 45 -5.27 4.20 9.92
C LEU A 45 -4.56 2.95 10.46
N GLU A 46 -3.75 3.07 11.51
CA GLU A 46 -2.98 1.98 12.11
C GLU A 46 -3.78 0.67 12.28
N PRO A 47 -4.99 0.67 12.87
CA PRO A 47 -5.75 -0.57 13.02
C PRO A 47 -6.07 -1.22 11.67
N THR A 48 -6.48 -0.44 10.67
CA THR A 48 -6.79 -0.96 9.32
C THR A 48 -5.54 -1.46 8.60
N LEU A 49 -4.40 -0.78 8.76
CA LEU A 49 -3.13 -1.24 8.21
C LEU A 49 -2.64 -2.52 8.88
N ASN A 50 -2.87 -2.66 10.19
CA ASN A 50 -2.52 -3.87 10.92
C ASN A 50 -3.37 -5.06 10.47
N ASP A 51 -4.69 -4.87 10.32
CA ASP A 51 -5.60 -5.90 9.79
C ASP A 51 -5.19 -6.33 8.37
N LEU A 52 -4.91 -5.36 7.48
CA LEU A 52 -4.41 -5.64 6.13
C LEU A 52 -3.09 -6.42 6.17
N THR A 53 -2.16 -6.01 7.04
CA THR A 53 -0.87 -6.69 7.19
C THR A 53 -1.05 -8.12 7.67
N GLN A 54 -2.00 -8.36 8.58
CA GLN A 54 -2.32 -9.71 9.04
C GLN A 54 -2.90 -10.57 7.91
N SER A 55 -3.87 -10.06 7.15
CA SER A 55 -4.41 -10.77 5.99
C SER A 55 -3.33 -11.05 4.93
N MET A 56 -2.39 -10.12 4.72
CA MET A 56 -1.26 -10.34 3.81
C MET A 56 -0.31 -11.44 4.31
N ARG A 57 -0.07 -11.54 5.63
CA ARG A 57 0.72 -12.65 6.21
C ARG A 57 0.02 -14.00 6.05
N GLU A 58 -1.30 -14.04 6.12
CA GLU A 58 -2.06 -15.27 5.85
C GLU A 58 -1.95 -15.71 4.38
N LEU A 59 -1.82 -14.76 3.46
CA LEU A 59 -1.61 -15.01 2.03
C LEU A 59 -0.15 -15.31 1.65
N GLU A 60 0.81 -14.88 2.46
CA GLU A 60 2.25 -15.08 2.26
C GLU A 60 2.64 -16.55 1.92
N PRO A 61 2.21 -17.59 2.67
CA PRO A 61 2.58 -18.96 2.35
C PRO A 61 2.04 -19.43 1.00
N MET A 62 0.79 -19.07 0.68
CA MET A 62 0.18 -19.40 -0.61
C MET A 62 0.88 -18.66 -1.76
N ALA A 63 1.22 -17.38 -1.55
CA ALA A 63 1.95 -16.58 -2.52
C ALA A 63 3.36 -17.15 -2.78
N ARG A 64 4.04 -17.65 -1.75
CA ARG A 64 5.33 -18.35 -1.89
C ARG A 64 5.20 -19.62 -2.70
N GLN A 65 4.22 -20.49 -2.39
CA GLN A 65 3.98 -21.71 -3.15
C GLN A 65 3.67 -21.42 -4.62
N LEU A 66 2.87 -20.39 -4.88
CA LEU A 66 2.57 -19.95 -6.24
C LEU A 66 3.83 -19.44 -6.96
N ALA A 67 4.67 -18.67 -6.26
CA ALA A 67 5.93 -18.18 -6.81
C ALA A 67 6.92 -19.33 -7.09
N GLU A 68 6.96 -20.38 -6.28
CA GLU A 68 7.76 -21.59 -6.54
C GLU A 68 7.25 -22.35 -7.76
N LEU A 69 5.92 -22.49 -7.90
CA LEU A 69 5.28 -23.19 -9.02
C LEU A 69 5.45 -22.46 -10.36
N ILE A 70 5.23 -21.14 -10.37
CA ILE A 70 5.37 -20.31 -11.58
C ILE A 70 6.85 -20.01 -11.85
N GLY A 71 7.68 -19.95 -10.81
CA GLY A 71 9.02 -19.40 -10.88
C GLY A 71 8.97 -17.92 -11.25
N ASP A 72 9.74 -17.53 -12.25
CA ASP A 72 9.80 -16.16 -12.73
C ASP A 72 8.75 -15.88 -13.82
N VAL A 73 7.79 -15.01 -13.50
CA VAL A 73 6.70 -14.56 -14.38
C VAL A 73 7.18 -13.98 -15.71
N ARG A 74 8.42 -13.48 -15.78
CA ARG A 74 8.99 -12.90 -17.01
C ARG A 74 9.20 -13.93 -18.11
N HIS A 75 9.21 -15.22 -17.76
CA HIS A 75 9.32 -16.34 -18.69
C HIS A 75 8.02 -16.66 -19.41
N TYR A 76 6.96 -15.91 -19.17
CA TYR A 76 5.64 -16.14 -19.73
C TYR A 76 5.17 -14.97 -20.60
N GLU A 77 4.27 -15.27 -21.53
CA GLU A 77 3.58 -14.29 -22.36
C GLU A 77 2.35 -13.73 -21.64
N ALA A 78 1.71 -12.73 -22.25
CA ALA A 78 0.47 -12.19 -21.71
C ALA A 78 -0.64 -13.26 -21.72
N PRO A 79 -1.59 -13.22 -20.76
CA PRO A 79 -2.68 -14.18 -20.72
C PRO A 79 -3.59 -14.10 -21.95
N GLU A 80 -3.92 -15.25 -22.54
CA GLU A 80 -4.85 -15.39 -23.66
C GLU A 80 -6.16 -16.02 -23.15
N ARG A 81 -7.30 -15.37 -23.38
CA ARG A 81 -8.62 -15.90 -23.01
C ARG A 81 -9.17 -16.77 -24.13
N LEU A 82 -9.48 -18.02 -23.82
CA LEU A 82 -10.06 -19.00 -24.72
C LEU A 82 -11.58 -18.82 -24.86
N GLU A 83 -12.18 -19.47 -25.87
CA GLU A 83 -13.62 -19.38 -26.16
C GLU A 83 -14.50 -19.90 -25.01
N ASN A 84 -14.00 -20.87 -24.23
CA ASN A 84 -14.68 -21.41 -23.06
C ASN A 84 -14.59 -20.52 -21.82
N GLY A 85 -13.80 -19.43 -21.86
CA GLY A 85 -13.57 -18.53 -20.74
C GLY A 85 -12.30 -18.82 -19.92
N ASP A 86 -11.61 -19.94 -20.20
CA ASP A 86 -10.34 -20.25 -19.55
C ASP A 86 -9.23 -19.30 -20.01
N ILE A 87 -8.17 -19.20 -19.20
CA ILE A 87 -7.01 -18.38 -19.49
C ILE A 87 -5.79 -19.29 -19.65
N ILE A 88 -5.12 -19.20 -20.80
CA ILE A 88 -3.82 -19.83 -21.02
C ILE A 88 -2.72 -18.77 -20.91
N ILE A 89 -1.69 -19.07 -20.12
CA ILE A 89 -0.47 -18.25 -20.03
C ILE A 89 0.67 -19.06 -20.64
N ARG A 90 1.04 -18.73 -21.88
CA ARG A 90 2.06 -19.45 -22.62
C ARG A 90 3.44 -19.11 -22.09
N ARG A 91 4.35 -20.07 -22.17
CA ARG A 91 5.74 -19.89 -21.81
C ARG A 91 6.54 -19.42 -23.02
N LYS A 92 7.45 -18.47 -22.82
CA LYS A 92 8.34 -17.99 -23.88
C LYS A 92 9.29 -19.09 -24.34
N ALA A 93 9.57 -19.13 -25.64
CA ALA A 93 10.38 -20.17 -26.26
C ALA A 93 11.86 -20.14 -25.81
N ASP A 94 12.37 -18.96 -25.42
CA ASP A 94 13.75 -18.73 -24.99
C ASP A 94 13.96 -18.86 -23.47
N ALA A 95 12.89 -19.11 -22.71
CA ALA A 95 12.97 -19.21 -21.27
C ALA A 95 13.61 -20.55 -20.81
N PRO A 96 14.41 -20.56 -19.73
CA PRO A 96 15.06 -21.78 -19.17
C PRO A 96 14.04 -22.87 -18.83
N PRO A 97 14.35 -24.15 -18.61
CA PRO A 97 13.33 -25.14 -18.25
C PRO A 97 12.45 -24.72 -17.05
N PRO A 98 11.14 -25.06 -17.03
CA PRO A 98 10.28 -24.73 -15.91
C PRO A 98 10.72 -25.47 -14.63
N PRO A 99 10.42 -24.93 -13.44
CA PRO A 99 10.64 -25.65 -12.20
C PRO A 99 9.86 -26.98 -12.19
N PRO A 100 10.39 -28.03 -11.54
CA PRO A 100 9.68 -29.29 -11.40
C PRO A 100 8.39 -29.07 -10.62
N LEU A 101 7.31 -29.69 -11.09
CA LEU A 101 6.03 -29.66 -10.38
C LEU A 101 6.18 -30.40 -9.04
N PRO A 102 5.55 -29.90 -7.96
CA PRO A 102 5.44 -30.68 -6.72
C PRO A 102 4.80 -32.03 -7.02
N GLU A 103 5.40 -33.12 -6.55
CA GLU A 103 4.83 -34.46 -6.70
C GLU A 103 3.48 -34.50 -5.98
N THR A 104 2.40 -34.48 -6.76
CA THR A 104 1.07 -34.74 -6.21
C THR A 104 1.03 -36.25 -5.98
N GLN A 105 0.87 -36.70 -4.73
CA GLN A 105 0.71 -38.11 -4.40
C GLN A 105 -0.63 -38.62 -4.97
N THR A 106 -0.67 -38.91 -6.26
CA THR A 106 -1.80 -39.51 -6.96
C THR A 106 -1.68 -41.03 -6.89
N ASP A 107 -1.67 -41.58 -5.67
CA ASP A 107 -1.61 -43.04 -5.44
C ASP A 107 -2.95 -43.62 -4.96
N GLN A 108 -4.03 -42.82 -5.00
CA GLN A 108 -5.38 -43.34 -4.80
C GLN A 108 -6.04 -43.58 -6.16
N PRO A 109 -6.28 -44.84 -6.58
CA PRO A 109 -7.12 -45.11 -7.73
C PRO A 109 -8.51 -44.52 -7.47
N PRO A 110 -9.20 -43.99 -8.50
CA PRO A 110 -10.55 -43.48 -8.34
C PRO A 110 -11.41 -44.59 -7.74
N GLN A 111 -11.91 -44.39 -6.52
CA GLN A 111 -12.90 -45.27 -5.92
C GLN A 111 -14.15 -45.18 -6.80
N GLY A 112 -14.28 -46.18 -7.67
CA GLY A 112 -15.36 -46.29 -8.61
C GLY A 112 -16.70 -46.40 -7.90
N GLN A 113 -17.72 -45.99 -8.66
CA GLN A 113 -19.15 -46.18 -8.41
C GLN A 113 -19.81 -45.13 -7.51
N ILE A 114 -20.13 -43.99 -8.11
CA ILE A 114 -21.36 -43.27 -7.77
C ILE A 114 -22.50 -44.08 -8.40
N ASP A 115 -23.19 -44.89 -7.58
CA ASP A 115 -24.47 -45.49 -7.95
C ASP A 115 -25.47 -44.34 -8.19
N LEU A 116 -26.08 -44.35 -9.38
CA LEU A 116 -27.07 -43.36 -9.83
C LEU A 116 -28.48 -43.86 -9.56
#